data_AF-A0A832MPK8-F1
#
_entry.id   AF-A0A832MPK8-F1
#
_cell.length_a   1.000
_cell.length_b   1.000
_cell.length_c   1.000
_cell.angle_alpha   90.00
_cell.angle_beta   90.00
_cell.angle_gamma   90.00
#
_symmetry.space_group_name_H-M   'P 1'
#
loop_
_entity.id
_entity.type
_entity.pdbx_description
1 polymer ?
#
loop_
_entity_poly.entity_id
_entity_poly.type
_entity_poly.pdbx_seq_one_letter_code
_entity_poly.pdbx_strand_id
1 'polypeptide(L)' 'MMDLFRFPLFSPLFTAKFIKRLSRFTVRCSLKGTTAYAHLPNPGRLWELLLRGKRGKLSGGRNT' A
#
# COMPACT_ATOMS: atom_id res chain seq x y z
N MET A 1 -16.29 20.94 -11.86
CA MET A 1 -15.33 19.86 -12.15
C MET A 1 -14.55 19.57 -10.88
N MET A 2 -14.61 18.34 -10.36
CA MET A 2 -13.85 17.94 -9.17
C MET A 2 -12.39 17.74 -9.56
N ASP A 3 -11.49 18.49 -8.93
CA ASP A 3 -10.05 18.36 -9.11
C ASP A 3 -9.55 17.12 -8.35
N LEU A 4 -9.39 16.01 -9.08
CA LEU A 4 -8.91 14.72 -8.57
C LEU A 4 -7.50 14.80 -7.96
N PHE A 5 -6.73 15.86 -8.23
CA PHE A 5 -5.41 16.07 -7.64
C PHE A 5 -5.44 16.88 -6.35
N ARG A 6 -6.56 17.56 -6.05
CA ARG A 6 -6.71 18.40 -4.85
C ARG A 6 -7.09 17.61 -3.61
N PHE A 7 -7.72 16.44 -3.78
CA PHE A 7 -8.15 15.57 -2.68
C PHE A 7 -7.63 14.15 -2.85
N PRO A 8 -7.18 13.48 -1.78
CA PRO A 8 -6.70 12.12 -1.88
C PRO A 8 -7.86 11.18 -2.24
N LEU A 9 -7.68 10.39 -3.31
CA LEU A 9 -8.64 9.38 -3.78
C LEU A 9 -9.02 8.35 -2.70
N PHE A 10 -8.14 8.15 -1.72
CA PHE A 10 -8.37 7.29 -0.57
C PHE A 10 -7.96 8.01 0.70
N SER A 11 -8.81 7.99 1.73
CA SER A 11 -8.53 8.54 3.05
C SER A 11 -9.17 7.64 4.11
N PRO A 12 -8.50 7.37 5.25
CA PRO A 12 -7.16 7.84 5.62
C PRO A 12 -6.02 7.11 4.89
N LEU A 13 -4.90 7.81 4.67
CA LEU A 13 -3.66 7.23 4.16
C LEU A 13 -2.67 7.01 5.30
N PHE A 14 -2.10 5.82 5.36
CA PHE A 14 -1.08 5.43 6.32
C PHE A 14 0.27 5.22 5.64
N THR A 15 1.35 5.65 6.28
CA THR A 15 2.71 5.34 5.82
C THR A 15 3.17 4.02 6.45
N ALA A 16 3.63 3.08 5.61
CA ALA A 16 4.14 1.79 6.07
C ALA A 16 5.46 1.43 5.36
N LYS A 17 6.28 0.62 6.02
CA LYS A 17 7.52 0.07 5.46
C LYS A 17 7.23 -1.25 4.76
N PHE A 18 7.57 -1.34 3.47
CA PHE A 18 7.43 -2.59 2.73
C PHE A 18 8.39 -3.66 3.26
N ILE A 19 7.86 -4.86 3.54
CA ILE A 19 8.64 -6.02 4.01
C ILE A 19 8.84 -7.03 2.87
N LYS A 20 7.76 -7.56 2.31
CA LYS A 20 7.80 -8.52 1.19
C LYS A 20 6.46 -8.63 0.44
N ARG A 21 6.51 -9.08 -0.81
CA ARG A 21 5.34 -9.48 -1.60
C ARG A 21 5.02 -10.95 -1.30
N LEU A 22 3.76 -11.25 -1.01
CA LEU A 22 3.28 -12.61 -0.72
C LEU A 22 2.67 -13.27 -1.96
N SER A 23 1.99 -12.47 -2.78
CA SER A 23 1.36 -12.89 -4.03
C SER A 23 1.34 -11.73 -5.02
N ARG A 24 0.82 -11.95 -6.23
CA ARG A 24 0.65 -10.84 -7.19
C ARG A 24 -0.30 -9.74 -6.70
N PHE A 25 -1.09 -9.99 -5.66
CA PHE A 25 -2.09 -9.07 -5.12
C PHE A 25 -1.91 -8.72 -3.64
N THR A 26 -0.91 -9.26 -2.96
CA THR A 26 -0.77 -9.10 -1.50
C THR A 26 0.66 -8.79 -1.10
N VAL A 27 0.83 -7.78 -0.26
CA VAL A 27 2.10 -7.41 0.36
C VAL A 27 1.99 -7.43 1.88
N ARG A 28 3.11 -7.71 2.54
CA ARG A 28 3.28 -7.57 3.98
C ARG A 28 4.10 -6.31 4.26
N CYS A 29 3.62 -5.48 5.18
CA CYS A 29 4.23 -4.20 5.55
C CYS A 29 4.33 -4.07 7.08
N SER A 30 5.23 -3.19 7.54
CA SER A 30 5.26 -2.74 8.94
C SER A 30 4.57 -1.38 9.02
N LEU A 31 3.49 -1.30 9.78
CA LEU A 31 2.73 -0.09 10.07
C LEU A 31 2.84 0.20 11.56
N LYS A 32 3.51 1.30 11.93
CA LYS A 32 3.72 1.70 13.34
C LYS A 32 4.31 0.56 14.21
N GLY A 33 5.20 -0.25 13.66
CA GLY A 33 5.81 -1.39 14.36
C GLY A 33 5.03 -2.71 14.25
N THR A 34 3.75 -2.68 13.88
CA THR A 34 2.90 -3.87 13.73
C THR A 34 2.93 -4.40 12.30
N THR A 35 2.77 -5.71 12.12
CA THR A 35 2.62 -6.32 10.79
C THR A 35 1.22 -6.05 10.24
N ALA A 36 1.14 -5.54 9.02
CA ALA A 36 -0.10 -5.33 8.28
C ALA A 36 -0.04 -6.01 6.91
N TYR A 37 -1.17 -6.51 6.43
CA TYR A 37 -1.36 -7.03 5.08
C TYR A 37 -2.09 -5.98 4.24
N ALA A 38 -1.65 -5.79 2.99
CA ALA A 38 -2.27 -4.84 2.09
C ALA A 38 -2.46 -5.43 0.70
N HIS A 39 -3.56 -5.04 0.07
CA HIS A 39 -3.82 -5.33 -1.33
C HIS A 39 -2.87 -4.51 -2.22
N LEU A 40 -2.29 -5.17 -3.21
CA LEU A 40 -1.46 -4.56 -4.24
C LEU A 40 -2.29 -4.53 -5.54
N PRO A 41 -2.91 -3.40 -5.91
CA PRO A 41 -3.79 -3.30 -7.07
C PRO A 41 -3.03 -3.28 -8.41
N ASN A 42 -1.80 -3.81 -8.42
CA ASN A 42 -0.97 -3.90 -9.60
C ASN A 42 -0.46 -5.34 -9.76
N PRO A 43 -1.05 -6.11 -10.69
CA PRO A 43 -0.66 -7.51 -10.95
C PRO A 43 0.69 -7.63 -11.64
N GLY A 44 1.23 -6.52 -12.16
CA GLY A 44 2.52 -6.46 -12.84
C GLY A 44 3.71 -6.82 -11.94
N ARG A 45 4.87 -6.95 -12.58
CA ARG A 45 6.06 -7.50 -11.94
C ARG A 45 6.55 -6.54 -10.82
N LEU A 46 6.58 -5.21 -11.02
CA LEU A 46 6.83 -4.21 -9.95
C LEU A 46 8.15 -4.39 -9.14
N TRP A 47 9.13 -5.15 -9.66
CA TRP A 47 10.34 -5.54 -8.91
C TRP A 47 11.21 -4.33 -8.54
N GLU A 48 11.18 -3.28 -9.36
CA GLU A 48 11.95 -2.04 -9.15
C GLU A 48 11.36 -1.12 -8.08
N LEU A 49 10.04 -1.21 -7.82
CA LEU A 49 9.35 -0.35 -6.85
C LEU A 49 9.17 -1.01 -5.48
N LEU A 50 9.20 -2.34 -5.42
CA LEU A 50 9.05 -3.13 -4.19
C LEU A 50 10.40 -3.55 -3.60
N LEU A 51 11.33 -2.60 -3.48
CA LEU A 51 12.58 -2.82 -2.77
C LEU A 51 12.32 -2.84 -1.26
N ARG A 52 12.89 -3.84 -0.56
CA ARG A 52 12.76 -3.99 0.89
C ARG A 52 13.14 -2.69 1.59
N GLY A 53 12.29 -2.24 2.51
CA GLY A 53 12.52 -1.03 3.29
C GLY A 53 12.09 0.29 2.64
N LYS A 54 11.61 0.29 1.39
CA LYS A 54 10.94 1.47 0.81
C LYS A 54 9.62 1.75 1.54
N ARG A 55 9.30 3.04 1.64
CA ARG A 55 8.04 3.52 2.22
C ARG A 55 6.95 3.55 1.15
N GLY A 56 5.76 3.07 1.50
CA GLY A 56 4.58 3.14 0.66
C GLY A 56 3.38 3.72 1.42
N LYS A 57 2.34 4.09 0.66
CA LYS A 57 1.05 4.53 1.21
C LYS A 57 0.08 3.35 1.23
N LEU A 58 -0.64 3.20 2.33
CA LEU A 58 -1.73 2.25 2.52
C LEU A 58 -3.03 3.02 2.72
N SER A 59 -4.11 2.60 2.07
CA SER A 59 -5.47 3.05 2.41
C SER A 59 -6.18 1.96 3.20
N GLY A 60 -6.88 2.33 4.26
CA GLY A 60 -7.69 1.38 5.03
C GLY A 60 -8.94 0.96 4.24
N GLY A 61 -9.06 -0.33 3.95
CA GLY A 61 -10.33 -0.93 3.49
C GLY A 61 -11.05 -1.55 4.69
N ARG A 62 -12.28 -1.13 4.96
CA ARG A 62 -13.18 -1.88 5.86
C ARG A 62 -13.67 -3.10 5.09
N ASN A 63 -13.39 -4.30 5.59
CA ASN A 63 -14.04 -5.52 5.13
C ASN A 63 -15.38 -5.61 5.89
N THR A 64 -16.38 -4.87 5.42
CA THR A 64 -17.78 -5.07 5.83
C THR A 64 -18.39 -6.18 4.99
#